data_AF-E6QVW6-F1
#
_entry.id   AF-E6QVW6-F1
#
_cell.length_a   1.000
_cell.length_b   1.000
_cell.length_c   1.000
_cell.angle_alpha   90.00
_cell.angle_beta   90.00
_cell.angle_gamma   90.00
#
_symmetry.space_group_name_H-M   'P 1'
#
loop_
_entity.id
_entity.type
_entity.pdbx_description
1 polymer ?
#
loop_
_entity_poly.entity_id
_entity_poly.type
_entity_poly.pdbx_seq_one_letter_code
_entity_poly.pdbx_strand_id
1 'polypeptide(L)'
;MITIESTPGTAWIKAVNGHRSIQFIISDIGVKPQPNDRYTVIFDDPITIPGSNRGTTYPYLSMNNMGMGYRGEVDPAYVEAAMRGDITGERLICWADINHDCCDTVLAELRSYLDNQFRKAG
;
A
#
# COMPACT_ATOMS: atom_id res chain seq x y z
N MET A 1 12.09 3.18 14.69
CA MET A 1 10.72 2.74 15.05
C MET A 1 9.81 3.35 14.01
N ILE A 2 8.88 2.59 13.42
CA ILE A 2 7.95 3.14 12.44
C ILE A 2 6.73 3.68 13.18
N THR A 3 6.39 4.94 12.94
CA THR A 3 5.17 5.58 13.42
C THR A 3 4.19 5.68 12.26
N ILE A 4 2.93 5.32 12.49
CA ILE A 4 1.85 5.45 11.51
C ILE A 4 1.00 6.68 11.86
N GLU A 5 0.90 7.60 10.90
CA GLU A 5 0.16 8.86 11.01
C GLU A 5 -0.96 8.88 9.97
N SER A 6 -2.21 8.93 10.41
CA SER A 6 -3.35 9.17 9.51
C SER A 6 -3.49 10.67 9.25
N THR A 7 -3.57 11.08 7.99
CA THR A 7 -3.80 12.48 7.64
C THR A 7 -5.30 12.73 7.53
N PRO A 8 -5.90 13.63 8.35
CA PRO A 8 -7.33 13.90 8.28
C PRO A 8 -7.76 14.38 6.89
N GLY A 9 -8.90 13.90 6.40
CA GLY A 9 -9.48 14.34 5.12
C GLY A 9 -8.85 13.71 3.87
N THR A 10 -7.91 12.76 4.02
CA THR A 10 -7.37 11.97 2.90
C THR A 10 -7.33 10.49 3.27
N ALA A 11 -7.37 9.63 2.25
CA ALA A 11 -7.16 8.19 2.42
C ALA A 11 -5.68 7.83 2.59
N TRP A 12 -4.76 8.77 2.34
CA TRP A 12 -3.34 8.55 2.52
C TRP A 12 -2.95 8.44 3.99
N ILE A 13 -2.26 7.35 4.29
CA ILE A 13 -1.64 7.06 5.57
C ILE A 13 -0.14 7.24 5.41
N LYS A 14 0.50 7.87 6.39
CA LYS A 14 1.93 8.15 6.36
C LYS A 14 2.66 7.24 7.35
N ALA A 15 3.64 6.49 6.86
CA ALA A 15 4.60 5.80 7.71
C ALA A 15 5.87 6.64 7.85
N VAL A 16 6.36 6.82 9.07
CA VAL A 16 7.54 7.66 9.38
C VAL A 16 8.57 6.86 10.16
N ASN A 17 9.85 6.95 9.76
CA ASN A 17 10.99 6.41 10.51
C ASN A 17 12.12 7.45 10.52
N GLY A 18 12.24 8.21 11.61
CA GLY A 18 13.16 9.35 11.71
C GLY A 18 12.79 10.44 10.71
N HIS A 19 13.72 10.82 9.83
CA HIS A 19 13.50 11.84 8.78
C HIS A 19 12.90 11.29 7.48
N ARG A 20 12.63 9.98 7.42
CA ARG A 20 12.08 9.32 6.22
C ARG A 20 10.60 9.06 6.40
N SER A 21 9.85 9.17 5.30
CA SER A 21 8.46 8.79 5.28
C SER A 21 8.04 8.27 3.91
N ILE A 22 7.01 7.44 3.91
CA ILE A 22 6.30 6.99 2.70
C ILE A 22 4.80 7.08 2.97
N GLN A 23 4.03 7.45 1.96
CA GLN A 23 2.58 7.42 2.03
C GLN A 23 2.06 6.10 1.43
N PHE A 24 0.94 5.61 1.92
CA PHE A 24 0.27 4.42 1.39
C PHE A 24 -1.25 4.53 1.57
N ILE A 25 -2.00 3.81 0.75
CA ILE A 25 -3.44 3.59 0.94
C ILE A 25 -3.70 2.11 1.16
N ILE A 26 -4.81 1.79 1.83
CA ILE A 26 -5.26 0.41 2.05
C ILE A 26 -6.64 0.27 1.42
N SER A 27 -6.80 -0.70 0.52
CA SER A 27 -8.13 -1.17 0.10
C SER A 27 -8.48 -2.50 0.75
N ASP A 28 -9.75 -2.65 1.11
CA ASP A 28 -10.38 -3.90 1.52
C ASP A 28 -11.40 -4.30 0.46
N ILE A 29 -11.18 -5.44 -0.19
CA ILE A 29 -12.02 -5.92 -1.30
C ILE A 29 -13.29 -6.66 -0.82
N GLY A 30 -13.50 -6.74 0.50
CA GLY A 30 -14.72 -7.30 1.07
C GLY A 30 -14.89 -8.81 0.86
N VAL A 31 -16.04 -9.35 1.27
CA VAL A 31 -16.33 -10.80 1.45
C VAL A 31 -16.60 -11.54 0.11
N LYS A 32 -16.15 -11.02 -1.03
CA LYS A 32 -16.09 -11.90 -2.21
C LYS A 32 -15.00 -12.93 -1.92
N PRO A 33 -15.26 -14.25 -2.06
CA PRO A 33 -14.37 -15.30 -1.60
C PRO A 33 -13.17 -15.41 -2.56
N GLN A 34 -12.26 -14.44 -2.46
CA GLN A 34 -10.91 -14.57 -2.94
C GLN A 34 -10.13 -15.06 -1.72
N PRO A 35 -9.76 -16.35 -1.63
CA PRO A 35 -9.07 -16.89 -0.45
C PRO A 35 -7.72 -16.20 -0.18
N ASN A 36 -7.21 -15.44 -1.14
CA ASN A 36 -5.84 -14.95 -1.16
C ASN A 36 -5.69 -13.43 -1.08
N ASP A 37 -6.76 -12.66 -1.34
CA ASP A 37 -6.70 -11.20 -1.45
C ASP A 37 -7.81 -10.58 -0.60
N ARG A 38 -7.48 -10.06 0.57
CA ARG A 38 -8.39 -9.31 1.44
C ARG A 38 -8.03 -7.83 1.47
N TYR A 39 -6.76 -7.55 1.79
CA TYR A 39 -6.23 -6.22 1.91
C TYR A 39 -5.19 -5.97 0.82
N THR A 40 -5.30 -4.85 0.14
CA THR A 40 -4.28 -4.36 -0.78
C THR A 40 -3.71 -3.07 -0.25
N VAL A 41 -2.39 -3.02 -0.06
CA VAL A 41 -1.67 -1.83 0.37
C VAL A 41 -0.88 -1.29 -0.82
N ILE A 42 -1.19 -0.07 -1.24
CA ILE A 42 -0.52 0.58 -2.38
C ILE A 42 0.39 1.66 -1.83
N PHE A 43 1.68 1.60 -2.17
CA PHE A 43 2.69 2.51 -1.67
C PHE A 43 2.93 3.66 -2.66
N ASP A 44 3.04 4.88 -2.14
CA ASP A 44 3.42 6.08 -2.89
C ASP A 44 4.94 6.10 -3.17
N ASP A 45 5.40 5.12 -3.94
CA ASP A 45 6.78 4.99 -4.43
C ASP A 45 6.74 4.64 -5.92
N PRO A 46 6.37 5.60 -6.80
CA PRO A 46 6.16 5.33 -8.21
C PRO A 46 7.41 4.74 -8.88
N ILE A 47 7.22 3.63 -9.60
CA ILE A 47 8.26 2.92 -10.34
C ILE A 47 8.14 3.28 -11.82
N THR A 48 9.18 3.90 -12.36
CA THR A 48 9.30 4.12 -13.81
C THR A 48 9.94 2.89 -14.44
N ILE A 49 9.23 2.21 -15.35
CA ILE A 49 9.77 1.08 -16.11
C ILE A 49 10.29 1.57 -17.46
N PRO A 50 11.62 1.62 -17.69
CA PRO A 50 12.17 2.07 -18.96
C PRO A 50 11.70 1.17 -20.12
N GLY A 51 11.18 1.78 -21.19
CA GLY A 51 10.74 1.06 -22.40
C GLY A 51 9.37 0.38 -22.29
N SER A 52 8.64 0.54 -21.18
CA SER A 52 7.28 0.01 -21.04
C SER A 52 6.24 0.96 -21.63
N ASN A 53 5.29 0.43 -22.41
CA ASN A 53 4.10 1.16 -22.85
C ASN A 53 3.14 1.51 -21.69
N ARG A 54 3.29 0.87 -20.52
CA ARG A 54 2.45 1.12 -19.34
C ARG A 54 2.85 2.41 -18.58
N GLY A 55 4.07 2.91 -18.76
CA GLY A 55 4.53 4.13 -18.10
C GLY A 55 4.97 3.92 -16.63
N THR A 56 4.54 4.83 -15.75
CA THR A 56 4.83 4.82 -14.30
C THR A 56 3.76 4.02 -13.55
N THR A 57 4.16 3.11 -12.67
CA THR A 57 3.25 2.28 -11.85
C THR A 57 3.50 2.49 -10.36
N TYR A 58 2.54 2.11 -9.52
CA TYR A 58 2.70 2.09 -8.07
C TYR A 58 2.85 0.65 -7.58
N PRO A 59 3.84 0.35 -6.72
CA PRO A 59 3.94 -0.96 -6.14
C PRO A 59 2.83 -1.18 -5.11
N TYR A 60 2.36 -2.41 -5.01
CA TYR A 60 1.39 -2.81 -3.99
C TYR A 60 1.76 -4.16 -3.34
N LEU A 61 1.20 -4.38 -2.17
CA LEU A 61 1.19 -5.63 -1.43
C LEU A 61 -0.27 -6.08 -1.23
N SER A 62 -0.66 -7.19 -1.86
CA SER A 62 -1.96 -7.83 -1.61
C SER A 62 -1.81 -8.95 -0.59
N MET A 63 -2.71 -9.05 0.38
CA MET A 63 -2.64 -10.01 1.48
C MET A 63 -4.00 -10.60 1.83
N ASN A 64 -4.01 -11.86 2.25
CA ASN A 64 -5.17 -12.47 2.91
C ASN A 64 -5.23 -12.13 4.40
N ASN A 65 -6.25 -12.64 5.11
CA ASN A 65 -6.46 -12.41 6.54
C ASN A 65 -5.33 -12.92 7.46
N MET A 66 -4.42 -13.76 6.97
CA MET A 66 -3.29 -14.30 7.76
C MET A 66 -1.99 -13.52 7.51
N GLY A 67 -2.06 -12.37 6.82
CA GLY A 67 -0.88 -11.59 6.46
C GLY A 67 -0.01 -12.23 5.38
N MET A 68 -0.43 -13.35 4.77
CA MET A 68 0.27 -13.92 3.62
C MET A 68 -0.12 -13.14 2.37
N GLY A 69 0.88 -12.69 1.61
CA GLY A 69 0.65 -11.83 0.46
C GLY A 69 1.66 -11.97 -0.66
N TYR A 70 1.40 -11.25 -1.75
CA TYR A 70 2.30 -11.10 -2.89
C TYR A 70 2.43 -9.63 -3.30
N ARG A 71 3.52 -9.33 -3.99
CA ARG A 71 3.81 -7.98 -4.52
C ARG A 71 3.35 -7.89 -5.97
N GLY A 72 2.93 -6.69 -6.35
CA GLY A 72 2.63 -6.37 -7.75
C GLY A 72 2.75 -4.88 -8.00
N GLU A 73 2.25 -4.47 -9.15
CA GLU A 73 2.23 -3.08 -9.58
C GLU A 73 0.86 -2.73 -10.14
N VAL A 74 0.44 -1.48 -9.92
CA VAL A 74 -0.86 -0.97 -10.36
C VAL A 74 -0.71 0.38 -11.05
N ASP A 75 -1.58 0.63 -12.03
CA ASP A 75 -1.57 1.88 -12.80
C ASP A 75 -2.07 3.08 -11.96
N PRO A 76 -1.56 4.30 -12.20
CA PRO A 76 -2.01 5.51 -11.52
C PRO A 76 -3.53 5.75 -11.61
N ALA A 77 -4.14 5.40 -12.75
CA ALA A 77 -5.58 5.54 -12.97
C ALA A 77 -6.42 4.70 -11.98
N TYR A 78 -5.91 3.54 -11.54
CA TYR A 78 -6.56 2.75 -10.53
C TYR A 78 -6.50 3.43 -9.15
N VAL A 79 -5.36 4.00 -8.79
CA VAL A 79 -5.18 4.74 -7.52
C VAL A 79 -6.16 5.92 -7.47
N GLU A 80 -6.28 6.68 -8.56
CA GLU A 80 -7.24 7.78 -8.68
C GLU A 80 -8.71 7.31 -8.62
N ALA A 81 -9.04 6.19 -9.24
CA ALA A 81 -10.38 5.60 -9.18
C ALA A 81 -10.71 5.11 -7.76
N ALA A 82 -9.75 4.49 -7.07
CA ALA A 82 -9.89 4.05 -5.68
C ALA A 82 -10.18 5.23 -4.75
N MET A 83 -9.44 6.34 -4.90
CA MET A 83 -9.65 7.55 -4.08
C MET A 83 -10.97 8.25 -4.32
N ARG A 84 -11.49 8.20 -5.56
CA ARG A 84 -12.82 8.73 -5.90
C ARG A 84 -13.96 7.83 -5.45
N GLY A 85 -13.67 6.59 -5.08
CA GLY A 85 -14.69 5.59 -4.76
C GLY A 85 -15.38 4.99 -5.98
N ASP A 86 -14.72 5.04 -7.15
CA ASP A 86 -15.29 4.56 -8.42
C ASP A 86 -15.20 3.02 -8.55
N ILE A 87 -14.45 2.34 -7.68
CA ILE A 87 -14.23 0.89 -7.74
C ILE A 87 -15.32 0.16 -6.96
N THR A 88 -16.13 -0.63 -7.69
CA THR A 88 -17.22 -1.40 -7.07
C THR A 88 -16.68 -2.61 -6.31
N GLY A 89 -17.03 -2.72 -5.03
CA GLY A 89 -16.69 -3.87 -4.18
C GLY A 89 -15.38 -3.71 -3.42
N GLU A 90 -14.65 -2.62 -3.64
CA GLU A 90 -13.49 -2.25 -2.83
C GLU A 90 -13.83 -1.03 -1.97
N ARG A 91 -13.24 -0.96 -0.78
CA ARG A 91 -13.34 0.20 0.10
C ARG A 91 -11.98 0.60 0.62
N LEU A 92 -11.68 1.89 0.65
CA LEU A 92 -10.51 2.39 1.35
C LEU A 92 -10.75 2.35 2.86
N ILE A 93 -9.79 1.83 3.61
CA ILE A 93 -9.90 1.64 5.06
C ILE A 93 -8.71 2.29 5.80
N CYS A 94 -8.87 2.49 7.09
CA CYS A 94 -7.81 3.03 7.94
C CYS A 94 -6.85 1.94 8.41
N TRP A 95 -5.64 2.35 8.84
CA TRP A 95 -4.67 1.44 9.45
C TRP A 95 -5.25 0.64 10.63
N ALA A 96 -6.09 1.29 11.45
CA ALA A 96 -6.71 0.67 12.62
C ALA A 96 -7.71 -0.46 12.27
N ASP A 97 -8.14 -0.55 11.01
CA ASP A 97 -9.11 -1.56 10.56
C ASP A 97 -8.41 -2.84 10.03
N ILE A 98 -7.08 -2.81 9.87
CA ILE A 98 -6.29 -3.99 9.50
C ILE A 98 -6.09 -4.88 10.74
N ASN A 99 -6.18 -6.19 10.56
CA ASN A 99 -5.91 -7.15 11.62
C ASN A 99 -4.41 -7.21 11.99
N HIS A 100 -4.09 -7.84 13.13
CA HIS A 100 -2.73 -7.88 13.65
C HIS A 100 -1.71 -8.52 12.69
N ASP A 101 -2.04 -9.69 12.11
CA ASP A 101 -1.11 -10.42 11.24
C ASP A 101 -0.77 -9.62 9.97
N CYS A 102 -1.77 -8.96 9.37
CA CYS A 102 -1.57 -8.09 8.23
C CYS A 102 -0.79 -6.82 8.61
N CYS A 103 -1.01 -6.25 9.80
CA CYS A 103 -0.23 -5.12 10.30
C CYS A 103 1.26 -5.46 10.37
N ASP A 104 1.62 -6.64 10.89
CA ASP A 104 3.00 -7.10 10.98
C ASP A 104 3.65 -7.22 9.59
N THR A 105 2.94 -7.82 8.63
CA THR A 105 3.44 -7.93 7.24
C THR A 105 3.65 -6.54 6.62
N VAL A 106 2.70 -5.63 6.77
CA VAL A 106 2.82 -4.27 6.22
C VAL A 106 3.96 -3.50 6.89
N LEU A 107 4.15 -3.62 8.20
CA LEU A 107 5.26 -2.99 8.91
C LEU A 107 6.61 -3.53 8.45
N ALA A 108 6.73 -4.83 8.18
CA ALA A 108 7.94 -5.43 7.61
C ALA A 108 8.24 -4.87 6.20
N GLU A 109 7.20 -4.73 5.38
CA GLU A 109 7.33 -4.17 4.03
C GLU A 109 7.71 -2.69 4.06
N LEU A 110 7.04 -1.88 4.88
CA LEU A 110 7.35 -0.46 5.08
C LEU A 110 8.79 -0.27 5.56
N ARG A 111 9.27 -1.12 6.47
CA ARG A 111 10.68 -1.11 6.89
C ARG A 111 11.60 -1.37 5.69
N SER A 112 11.30 -2.37 4.87
CA SER A 112 12.10 -2.67 3.68
C SER A 112 12.17 -1.49 2.71
N TYR A 113 11.03 -0.82 2.44
CA TYR A 113 11.00 0.38 1.60
C TYR A 113 11.87 1.50 2.16
N LEU A 114 11.69 1.84 3.44
CA LEU A 114 12.42 2.92 4.09
C LEU A 114 13.92 2.63 4.18
N ASP A 115 14.31 1.37 4.35
CA ASP A 115 15.70 0.92 4.39
C ASP A 115 16.33 0.85 2.97
N ASN A 116 15.57 0.50 1.93
CA ASN A 116 16.09 0.49 0.55
C ASN A 116 16.39 1.91 0.03
N GLN A 117 15.61 2.91 0.47
CA GLN A 117 15.93 4.32 0.24
C GLN A 117 17.27 4.74 0.87
N PHE A 118 17.74 4.04 1.93
CA PHE A 118 19.07 4.23 2.50
C PHE A 118 20.18 3.87 1.53
N ARG A 119 20.04 2.73 0.83
CA ARG A 119 21.07 2.21 -0.09
C ARG A 119 21.17 3.00 -1.40
N LYS A 120 20.11 3.69 -1.82
CA LYS A 120 20.12 4.53 -3.02
C LYS A 120 20.69 5.94 -2.75
N ALA A 121 20.78 6.35 -1.49
CA ALA A 121 21.21 7.70 -1.10
C ALA A 121 22.66 7.77 -0.56
N GLY A 122 23.40 6.66 -0.58
CA GLY A 122 24.81 6.57 -0.24
C GLY A 122 25.63 6.02 -1.40
#